data_AF-A0A2M8Q737-F1
#
_entry.id   AF-A0A2M8Q737-F1
#
_cell.length_a   1.000
_cell.length_b   1.000
_cell.length_c   1.000
_cell.angle_alpha   90.00
_cell.angle_beta   90.00
_cell.angle_gamma   90.00
#
_symmetry.space_group_name_H-M   'P 1'
#
loop_
_entity.id
_entity.type
_entity.pdbx_description
1 polymer ?
#
loop_
_entity_poly.entity_id
_entity_poly.type
_entity_poly.pdbx_seq_one_letter_code
_entity_poly.pdbx_strand_id
1 'polypeptide(L)'
;ITLPLSQLTRAAQRIAAGDLSARAPVRSNDEIGELTRVFNRMAASLEAQETLRRNLMADIAHELRTPLAGVQGAIEAMLDGVFPADAQNLEALHAETLLLSRLVDDLRTLANAEAGQLRLEPSRIDLAEVSRALVNTLRS
;
A
#
# COMPACT_ATOMS: atom_id res chain seq x y z
N ILE A 1 15.21 -31.97 -27.19
CA ILE A 1 15.70 -30.63 -26.80
C ILE A 1 14.55 -29.63 -26.54
N THR A 2 13.33 -29.83 -27.05
CA THR A 2 12.21 -28.86 -26.90
C THR A 2 11.44 -28.90 -25.57
N LEU A 3 11.55 -29.98 -24.80
CA LEU A 3 10.74 -30.18 -23.58
C LEU A 3 11.01 -29.13 -22.46
N PRO A 4 12.26 -28.77 -22.13
CA PRO A 4 12.54 -27.77 -21.08
C PRO A 4 12.00 -26.38 -21.42
N LEU A 5 12.17 -25.92 -22.67
CA LEU A 5 11.66 -24.63 -23.13
C LEU A 5 10.14 -24.59 -23.11
N SER A 6 9.45 -25.64 -23.56
CA SER A 6 7.99 -25.73 -23.50
C SER A 6 7.45 -25.67 -22.06
N GLN A 7 8.17 -26.24 -21.08
CA GLN A 7 7.79 -26.16 -19.67
C GLN A 7 7.99 -24.74 -19.11
N LEU A 8 9.10 -24.09 -19.46
CA LEU A 8 9.35 -22.70 -19.08
C LEU A 8 8.29 -21.76 -19.67
N THR A 9 7.96 -21.90 -20.95
CA THR A 9 6.89 -21.11 -21.60
C THR A 9 5.54 -21.30 -20.91
N ARG A 10 5.17 -22.54 -20.55
CA ARG A 10 3.92 -22.81 -19.83
C ARG A 10 3.91 -22.18 -18.43
N ALA A 11 5.03 -22.24 -17.71
CA ALA A 11 5.14 -21.58 -16.41
C ALA A 11 5.00 -20.07 -16.55
N ALA A 12 5.65 -19.46 -17.55
CA ALA A 12 5.53 -18.03 -17.82
C ALA A 12 4.09 -17.62 -18.18
N GLN A 13 3.38 -18.41 -18.98
CA GLN A 13 1.98 -18.19 -19.31
C GLN A 13 1.07 -18.24 -18.06
N ARG A 14 1.33 -19.17 -17.13
CA ARG A 14 0.60 -19.24 -15.85
C ARG A 14 0.84 -18.01 -14.98
N ILE A 15 2.08 -17.55 -14.88
CA ILE A 15 2.41 -16.29 -14.17
C ILE A 15 1.68 -15.12 -14.82
N ALA A 16 1.70 -15.01 -16.15
CA ALA A 16 0.98 -13.96 -16.87
C ALA A 16 -0.55 -14.03 -16.66
N ALA A 17 -1.10 -15.21 -16.41
CA ALA A 17 -2.50 -15.43 -16.06
C ALA A 17 -2.82 -15.19 -14.56
N GLY A 18 -1.84 -14.79 -13.74
CA GLY A 18 -2.01 -14.45 -12.32
C GLY A 18 -1.61 -15.55 -11.34
N ASP A 19 -1.20 -16.72 -11.81
CA ASP A 19 -0.69 -17.79 -10.96
C ASP A 19 0.81 -17.60 -10.70
N LEU A 20 1.11 -16.74 -9.73
CA LEU A 20 2.48 -16.41 -9.33
C LEU A 20 3.21 -17.56 -8.62
N SER A 21 2.51 -18.63 -8.23
CA SER A 21 3.10 -19.83 -7.62
C SER A 21 3.75 -20.75 -8.66
N ALA A 22 3.47 -20.54 -9.96
CA ALA A 22 3.97 -21.39 -11.03
C ALA A 22 5.50 -21.38 -11.10
N ARG A 23 6.10 -22.56 -11.31
CA ARG A 23 7.54 -22.76 -11.45
C ARG A 23 7.84 -23.71 -12.60
N ALA A 24 9.03 -23.57 -13.18
CA ALA A 24 9.57 -24.49 -14.17
C ALA A 24 10.63 -25.41 -13.55
N PRO A 25 10.65 -26.72 -13.84
CA PRO A 25 11.62 -27.64 -13.26
C PRO A 25 13.02 -27.41 -13.83
N VAL A 26 14.03 -27.29 -12.96
CA VAL A 26 15.44 -27.19 -13.36
C VAL A 26 15.95 -28.60 -13.67
N ARG A 27 16.19 -28.91 -14.94
CA ARG A 27 16.58 -30.27 -15.40
C ARG A 27 17.99 -30.36 -15.99
N SER A 28 18.66 -29.22 -16.18
CA SER A 28 20.00 -29.14 -16.75
C SER A 28 20.86 -28.15 -15.96
N ASN A 29 22.17 -28.26 -16.11
CA ASN A 29 23.16 -27.32 -15.58
C ASN A 29 23.73 -26.39 -16.65
N ASP A 30 23.20 -26.45 -17.88
CA ASP A 30 23.52 -25.55 -18.98
C ASP A 30 22.80 -24.18 -18.85
N GLU A 31 22.88 -23.37 -19.92
CA GLU A 31 22.25 -22.06 -20.03
C GLU A 31 20.72 -22.12 -19.88
N ILE A 32 20.08 -23.21 -20.31
CA ILE A 32 18.63 -23.40 -20.14
C ILE A 32 18.32 -23.65 -18.65
N GLY A 33 19.16 -24.44 -17.99
CA GLY A 33 19.12 -24.63 -16.54
C GLY A 33 19.25 -23.31 -15.78
N GLU A 34 20.24 -22.49 -16.16
CA GLU A 34 20.46 -21.17 -15.57
C GLU A 34 19.28 -20.22 -15.79
N LEU A 35 18.78 -20.11 -17.02
CA LEU A 35 17.59 -19.31 -17.34
C LEU A 35 16.37 -19.74 -16.52
N THR A 36 16.19 -21.05 -16.34
CA THR A 36 15.09 -21.60 -15.52
C THR A 36 15.23 -21.18 -14.05
N ARG A 37 16.46 -21.18 -13.50
CA ARG A 37 16.70 -20.69 -12.13
C ARG A 37 16.44 -19.19 -12.02
N VAL A 38 16.88 -18.37 -12.99
CA VAL A 38 16.61 -16.93 -13.03
C VAL A 38 15.10 -16.67 -13.08
N PHE A 39 14.38 -17.35 -13.97
CA PHE A 39 12.92 -17.25 -14.06
C PHE A 39 12.23 -17.61 -12.74
N ASN A 40 12.60 -18.73 -12.11
CA ASN A 40 12.00 -19.14 -10.84
C ASN A 40 12.27 -18.14 -9.71
N ARG A 41 13.44 -17.47 -9.70
CA ARG A 41 13.73 -16.39 -8.74
C ARG A 41 12.86 -15.16 -9.00
N MET A 42 12.71 -14.76 -10.26
CA MET A 42 11.81 -13.66 -10.64
C MET A 42 10.36 -13.97 -10.23
N ALA A 43 9.88 -15.19 -10.50
CA ALA A 43 8.56 -15.65 -10.10
C ALA A 43 8.34 -15.57 -8.58
N ALA A 44 9.32 -16.01 -7.79
CA ALA A 44 9.28 -15.91 -6.33
C ALA A 44 9.26 -14.45 -5.83
N SER A 45 10.02 -13.57 -6.48
CA SER A 45 9.99 -12.14 -6.17
C SER A 45 8.62 -11.53 -6.43
N LEU A 46 8.01 -11.84 -7.57
CA LEU A 46 6.65 -11.37 -7.91
C LEU A 46 5.60 -11.88 -6.91
N GLU A 47 5.66 -13.16 -6.55
CA GLU A 47 4.76 -13.77 -5.56
C GLU A 47 4.89 -13.11 -4.18
N ALA A 48 6.12 -12.83 -3.74
CA ALA A 48 6.38 -12.13 -2.48
C ALA A 48 5.83 -10.69 -2.50
N GLN A 49 6.05 -9.96 -3.61
CA GLN A 49 5.52 -8.61 -3.78
C GLN A 49 3.98 -8.57 -3.77
N GLU A 50 3.34 -9.51 -4.46
CA GLU A 50 1.87 -9.61 -4.47
C GLU A 50 1.32 -9.98 -3.09
N THR A 51 2.00 -10.85 -2.35
CA THR A 51 1.62 -11.21 -0.97
C THR A 51 1.72 -10.00 -0.05
N LEU A 52 2.83 -9.26 -0.13
CA LEU A 52 3.01 -8.02 0.63
C LEU A 52 1.92 -7.00 0.30
N ARG A 53 1.63 -6.79 -0.99
CA ARG A 53 0.56 -5.90 -1.45
C ARG A 53 -0.79 -6.29 -0.87
N ARG A 54 -1.14 -7.58 -0.88
CA ARG A 54 -2.42 -8.07 -0.31
C ARG A 54 -2.51 -7.84 1.19
N ASN A 55 -1.43 -8.10 1.93
CA ASN A 55 -1.39 -7.89 3.37
C ASN A 55 -1.55 -6.39 3.71
N LEU A 56 -0.81 -5.51 3.02
CA LEU A 56 -0.97 -4.07 3.14
C LEU A 56 -2.42 -3.62 2.91
N MET A 57 -3.07 -4.10 1.84
CA MET A 57 -4.47 -3.76 1.57
C MET A 57 -5.41 -4.26 2.67
N ALA A 58 -5.15 -5.42 3.26
CA ALA A 58 -5.94 -5.94 4.38
C ALA A 58 -5.76 -5.10 5.65
N ASP A 59 -4.52 -4.73 5.97
CA ASP A 59 -4.19 -3.89 7.13
C ASP A 59 -4.84 -2.51 6.99
N ILE A 60 -4.74 -1.89 5.80
CA ILE A 60 -5.41 -0.63 5.46
C ILE A 60 -6.92 -0.71 5.68
N ALA A 61 -7.56 -1.77 5.17
CA ALA A 61 -8.99 -1.94 5.33
C ALA A 61 -9.39 -2.12 6.79
N HIS A 62 -8.53 -2.73 7.61
CA HIS A 62 -8.74 -2.88 9.05
C HIS A 62 -8.64 -1.53 9.78
N GLU A 63 -7.55 -0.79 9.55
CA GLU A 63 -7.28 0.51 10.16
C GLU A 63 -8.34 1.56 9.79
N LEU A 64 -8.92 1.50 8.60
CA LEU A 64 -10.04 2.38 8.21
C LEU A 64 -11.38 1.98 8.84
N ARG A 65 -11.62 0.67 9.05
CA ARG A 65 -12.90 0.17 9.55
C ARG A 65 -13.17 0.61 10.98
N THR A 66 -12.16 0.62 11.84
CA THR A 66 -12.29 0.96 13.26
C THR A 66 -12.78 2.40 13.50
N PRO A 67 -12.08 3.45 12.99
CA PRO A 67 -12.54 4.83 13.16
C PRO A 67 -13.88 5.09 12.46
N LEU A 68 -14.12 4.47 11.29
CA LEU A 68 -15.41 4.59 10.61
C LEU A 68 -16.56 4.01 11.44
N ALA A 69 -16.37 2.83 12.04
CA ALA A 69 -17.36 2.23 12.94
C ALA A 69 -17.57 3.08 14.19
N GLY A 70 -16.51 3.72 14.72
CA GLY A 70 -16.59 4.68 15.82
C GLY A 70 -17.46 5.90 15.48
N VAL A 71 -17.22 6.50 14.31
CA VAL A 71 -18.04 7.61 13.79
C VAL A 71 -19.51 7.19 13.65
N GLN A 72 -19.76 6.04 13.03
CA GLN A 72 -21.12 5.53 12.83
C GLN A 72 -21.83 5.28 14.17
N GLY A 73 -21.17 4.59 15.11
CA GLY A 73 -21.75 4.31 16.43
C GLY A 73 -22.01 5.56 17.26
N ALA A 74 -21.15 6.58 17.18
CA ALA A 74 -21.38 7.85 17.85
C ALA A 74 -22.60 8.60 17.25
N ILE A 75 -22.75 8.57 15.93
CA ILE A 75 -23.93 9.13 15.25
C ILE A 75 -25.20 8.38 15.65
N GLU A 76 -25.19 7.05 15.65
CA GLU A 76 -26.32 6.21 16.09
C GLU A 76 -26.72 6.53 17.53
N ALA A 77 -25.75 6.62 18.45
CA ALA A 77 -26.00 6.98 19.84
C ALA A 77 -26.63 8.38 20.01
N MET A 78 -26.28 9.33 19.14
CA MET A 78 -26.91 10.66 19.14
C MET A 78 -28.34 10.61 18.62
N LEU A 79 -28.59 9.85 17.55
CA LEU A 79 -29.92 9.68 16.98
C LEU A 79 -30.88 8.96 17.94
N ASP A 80 -30.36 7.99 18.70
CA ASP A 80 -31.11 7.27 19.72
C ASP A 80 -31.27 8.08 21.03
N GLY A 81 -30.66 9.26 21.12
CA GLY A 81 -30.74 10.16 22.28
C GLY A 81 -29.91 9.71 23.49
N VAL A 82 -29.00 8.75 23.30
CA VAL A 82 -28.05 8.30 24.35
C VAL A 82 -27.06 9.42 24.68
N PHE A 83 -26.60 10.16 23.66
CA PHE A 83 -25.77 11.36 23.81
C PHE A 83 -26.39 12.56 23.11
N PRO A 84 -26.23 13.79 23.66
CA PRO A 84 -26.68 14.99 22.98
C PRO A 84 -25.80 15.31 21.76
N ALA A 85 -26.42 15.77 20.68
CA ALA A 85 -25.71 16.35 19.53
C ALA A 85 -25.25 17.79 19.81
N ASP A 86 -24.49 17.97 20.89
CA ASP A 86 -23.93 19.26 21.28
C ASP A 86 -22.57 19.52 20.60
N ALA A 87 -22.05 20.74 20.79
CA ALA A 87 -20.79 21.17 20.18
C ALA A 87 -19.63 20.23 20.54
N GLN A 88 -19.56 19.76 21.80
CA GLN A 88 -18.48 18.91 22.27
C GLN A 88 -18.47 17.56 21.52
N ASN A 89 -19.62 16.90 21.40
CA ASN A 89 -19.67 15.60 20.73
C ASN A 89 -19.55 15.72 19.20
N LEU A 90 -20.06 16.80 18.62
CA LEU A 90 -19.87 17.10 17.18
C LEU A 90 -18.40 17.42 16.85
N GLU A 91 -17.69 18.14 17.72
CA GLU A 91 -16.25 18.38 17.57
C GLU A 91 -15.44 17.08 17.64
N ALA A 92 -15.80 16.17 18.55
CA ALA A 92 -15.16 14.85 18.64
C ALA A 92 -15.39 14.02 17.36
N LEU A 93 -16.62 13.98 16.85
CA LEU A 93 -16.94 13.33 15.57
C LEU A 93 -16.16 13.95 14.40
N HIS A 94 -16.07 15.28 14.35
CA HIS A 94 -15.32 15.99 13.32
C HIS A 94 -13.81 15.71 13.40
N ALA A 95 -13.24 15.60 14.61
CA ALA A 95 -11.84 15.23 14.78
C ALA A 95 -11.55 13.82 14.21
N GLU A 96 -12.48 12.88 14.39
CA GLU A 96 -12.38 11.52 13.86
C GLU A 96 -12.45 11.49 12.31
N THR A 97 -13.32 12.31 11.69
CA THR A 97 -13.38 12.42 10.22
C THR A 97 -12.13 13.07 9.63
N LEU A 98 -11.51 14.02 10.35
CA LEU A 98 -10.22 14.59 9.98
C LEU A 98 -9.07 13.57 10.09
N LEU A 99 -9.13 12.66 11.06
CA LEU A 99 -8.17 11.56 11.17
C LEU A 99 -8.30 10.60 9.97
N LEU A 100 -9.53 10.18 9.66
CA LEU A 100 -9.83 9.35 8.48
C LEU A 100 -9.31 10.01 7.19
N SER A 101 -9.54 11.31 7.02
CA SER A 101 -9.07 12.05 5.83
C SER A 101 -7.54 12.03 5.70
N ARG A 102 -6.82 12.28 6.82
CA ARG A 102 -5.35 12.20 6.85
C ARG A 102 -4.85 10.80 6.48
N LEU A 103 -5.48 9.75 7.02
CA LEU A 103 -5.08 8.38 6.70
C LEU A 103 -5.27 8.08 5.21
N VAL A 104 -6.39 8.51 4.60
CA VAL A 104 -6.61 8.36 3.15
C VAL A 104 -5.55 9.11 2.32
N ASP A 105 -5.16 10.31 2.74
CA ASP A 105 -4.09 11.07 2.07
C ASP A 105 -2.71 10.41 2.17
N ASP A 106 -2.38 9.85 3.33
CA ASP A 106 -1.14 9.10 3.54
C ASP A 106 -1.09 7.86 2.64
N LEU A 107 -2.21 7.14 2.50
CA LEU A 107 -2.32 5.99 1.61
C LEU A 107 -2.18 6.37 0.14
N ARG A 108 -2.76 7.51 -0.27
CA ARG A 108 -2.57 8.05 -1.63
C ARG A 108 -1.11 8.39 -1.88
N THR A 109 -0.44 8.98 -0.90
CA THR A 109 0.98 9.32 -0.98
C THR A 109 1.85 8.06 -1.14
N LEU A 110 1.57 7.02 -0.36
CA LEU A 110 2.26 5.74 -0.46
C LEU A 110 2.04 5.07 -1.82
N ALA A 111 0.79 5.04 -2.32
CA ALA A 111 0.46 4.46 -3.62
C ALA A 111 1.20 5.16 -4.78
N ASN A 112 1.32 6.49 -4.72
CA ASN A 112 2.09 7.26 -5.70
C ASN A 112 3.60 6.95 -5.62
N ALA A 113 4.10 6.61 -4.43
CA ALA A 113 5.51 6.27 -4.22
C ALA A 113 5.84 4.93 -4.89
N GLU A 114 5.00 3.92 -4.64
CA GLU A 114 5.14 2.57 -5.19
C GLU A 114 5.01 2.53 -6.71
N ALA A 115 4.16 3.39 -7.29
CA ALA A 115 4.01 3.51 -8.74
C ALA A 115 5.24 4.17 -9.43
N GLY A 116 6.27 4.57 -8.68
CA GLY A 116 7.42 5.33 -9.20
C GLY A 116 7.03 6.73 -9.70
N GLN A 117 5.86 7.24 -9.27
CA GLN A 117 5.31 8.53 -9.69
C GLN A 117 5.77 9.68 -8.80
N LEU A 118 6.37 9.39 -7.64
CA LEU A 118 7.08 10.39 -6.82
C LEU A 118 8.39 10.79 -7.50
N ARG A 119 8.32 11.84 -8.32
CA ARG A 119 9.51 12.52 -8.82
C ARG A 119 10.13 13.33 -7.70
N LEU A 120 11.29 12.89 -7.23
CA LEU A 120 12.12 13.68 -6.33
C LEU A 120 12.78 14.80 -7.15
N GLU A 121 12.56 16.05 -6.75
CA GLU A 121 13.26 17.22 -7.29
C GLU A 121 14.30 17.69 -6.26
N PRO A 122 15.51 17.08 -6.24
CA PRO A 122 16.52 17.46 -5.27
C PRO A 122 17.01 18.88 -5.55
N SER A 123 16.89 19.76 -4.56
CA SER A 123 17.40 21.12 -4.59
C SER A 123 18.22 21.40 -3.33
N ARG A 124 19.18 22.33 -3.42
CA ARG A 124 19.88 22.83 -2.22
C ARG A 124 18.96 23.81 -1.51
N ILE A 125 18.68 23.53 -0.24
CA ILE A 125 17.82 24.35 0.63
C ILE A 125 18.59 24.77 1.87
N ASP A 126 18.41 26.02 2.29
CA ASP A 126 18.91 26.52 3.58
C ASP A 126 17.94 26.10 4.69
N LEU A 127 18.37 25.13 5.51
CA LEU A 127 17.58 24.65 6.63
C LEU A 127 17.24 25.77 7.63
N ALA A 128 18.12 26.75 7.83
CA ALA A 128 17.88 27.86 8.75
C ALA A 128 16.78 28.81 8.25
N GLU A 129 16.62 28.92 6.93
CA GLU A 129 15.53 29.68 6.30
C GLU A 129 14.20 28.92 6.43
N VAL A 130 14.19 27.63 6.11
CA VAL A 130 12.99 26.77 6.22
C VAL A 130 12.49 26.72 7.67
N SER A 131 13.38 26.53 8.65
CA SER A 131 13.00 26.51 10.07
C SER A 131 12.40 27.84 10.53
N ARG A 132 12.95 28.99 10.08
CA ARG A 132 12.39 30.31 10.41
C ARG A 132 11.01 30.51 9.80
N ALA A 133 10.82 30.11 8.54
CA ALA A 133 9.52 30.18 7.88
C ALA A 133 8.47 29.35 8.62
N LEU A 134 8.79 28.11 9.00
CA LEU A 134 7.88 27.21 9.71
C LEU A 134 7.45 27.76 11.08
N VAL A 135 8.41 28.31 11.85
CA VAL A 135 8.14 28.91 13.15
C VAL A 135 7.23 30.14 13.02
N ASN A 136 7.37 30.91 11.95
CA ASN A 136 6.50 32.06 11.70
C ASN A 136 5.08 31.63 11.31
N THR A 137 4.93 30.55 10.52
CA THR A 137 3.62 30.01 10.15
C THR A 137 2.86 29.43 11.35
N LEU A 138 3.55 28.78 12.28
CA LEU A 138 2.94 28.19 13.49
C LEU A 138 2.60 29.23 14.58
N ARG A 139 3.10 30.46 14.47
CA ARG A 139 2.80 31.57 15.40
C ARG A 139 1.66 32.47 14.92
N SER A 140 1.18 32.27 13.70
CA SER A 140 0.03 32.97 13.12
C SER A 140 -1.25 32.16 13.29
#